data_AF-A0A167FDA4-F1
#
_entry.id   AF-A0A167FDA4-F1
#
_cell.length_a   1.000
_cell.length_b   1.000
_cell.length_c   1.000
_cell.angle_alpha   90.00
_cell.angle_beta   90.00
_cell.angle_gamma   90.00
#
_symmetry.space_group_name_H-M   'P 1'
#
loop_
_entity.id
_entity.type
_entity.pdbx_description
1 polymer ?
#
loop_
_entity_poly.entity_id
_entity_poly.type
_entity_poly.pdbx_seq_one_letter_code
_entity_poly.pdbx_strand_id
1 'polypeptide(L)'
;MDEKKCSLEKCKGLWIGDVYADLNTKSLHKDSLSQPLSELSFSLLLTLVEYQSMPLPAEQLQNMVWQGVVTGNENVKQRISILRKAFSALDDLEHIKNIRGKGYLLVQPVKLDYADKSVNIWPITVASIILALFIIIGVLWHNSSTSKVLKSEQYQLYVETGDSIRLANKKSNLAFCLDGFDDYVEVFDSELDVSTGDFSLSTWVKTSSQGQHIIVDKRYEDQVSDVQGYAFYIDEGYLALQLADGDGSWYCQEPDSSCTFYDSKAFVSDGQWHHVAVSIDRDRSKGLRFYLNGQLNSAFDPTGRQGSLSNEKPLRIGSRSSFKTGLFHGSIGEIQLYHRVLTPSEIRQQYNKGNSRNCSGSGSKGGI
;
A
#
# COMPACT_ATOMS: atom_id res chain seq x y z
N MET A 1 24.27 29.79 2.01
CA MET A 1 24.59 30.15 0.61
C MET A 1 23.52 29.47 -0.23
N ASP A 2 22.38 30.17 -0.31
CA ASP A 2 21.11 29.72 -0.86
C ASP A 2 21.02 30.04 -2.35
N GLU A 3 21.54 29.16 -3.20
CA GLU A 3 21.29 29.22 -4.64
C GLU A 3 21.04 27.81 -5.19
N LYS A 4 19.95 27.69 -5.97
CA LYS A 4 19.51 26.54 -6.80
C LYS A 4 18.55 25.51 -6.18
N LYS A 5 17.42 25.96 -5.62
CA LYS A 5 16.23 25.08 -5.45
C LYS A 5 15.07 25.41 -6.43
N CYS A 6 15.32 26.24 -7.44
CA CYS A 6 14.28 26.71 -8.38
C CYS A 6 14.67 26.38 -9.83
N SER A 7 14.28 25.21 -10.37
CA SER A 7 14.24 25.00 -11.83
C SER A 7 13.27 23.92 -12.31
N LEU A 8 13.03 22.84 -11.54
CA LEU A 8 12.16 21.73 -11.97
C LEU A 8 10.67 22.08 -12.03
N GLU A 9 10.18 22.98 -11.16
CA GLU A 9 8.75 23.39 -11.12
C GLU A 9 8.24 24.07 -12.40
N LYS A 10 9.15 24.53 -13.28
CA LYS A 10 8.83 25.21 -14.54
C LYS A 10 9.02 24.32 -15.78
N CYS A 11 9.38 23.06 -15.58
CA CYS A 11 9.66 22.12 -16.65
C CYS A 11 8.43 21.26 -16.93
N LYS A 12 8.22 20.90 -18.20
CA LYS A 12 7.25 19.86 -18.59
C LYS A 12 7.90 18.47 -18.61
N GLY A 13 9.22 18.42 -18.77
CA GLY A 13 10.01 17.20 -18.78
C GLY A 13 11.51 17.49 -18.70
N LEU A 14 12.30 16.44 -18.83
CA LEU A 14 13.76 16.53 -18.93
C LEU A 14 14.32 15.33 -19.70
N TRP A 15 15.42 15.53 -20.40
CA TRP A 15 16.17 14.49 -21.09
C TRP A 15 17.30 13.98 -20.20
N ILE A 16 17.49 12.67 -20.15
CA ILE A 16 18.60 11.97 -19.51
C ILE A 16 19.27 11.13 -20.59
N GLY A 17 20.37 11.65 -21.16
CA GLY A 17 20.86 11.12 -22.44
C GLY A 17 19.77 11.23 -23.51
N ASP A 18 19.38 10.10 -24.10
CA ASP A 18 18.33 10.00 -25.13
C ASP A 18 16.95 9.62 -24.58
N VAL A 19 16.82 9.44 -23.25
CA VAL A 19 15.56 9.09 -22.60
C VAL A 19 14.87 10.35 -22.10
N TYR A 20 13.60 10.54 -22.46
CA TYR A 20 12.77 11.64 -22.00
C TYR A 20 11.99 11.24 -20.74
N ALA A 21 12.13 12.00 -19.66
CA ALA A 21 11.31 11.88 -18.45
C ALA A 21 10.22 12.96 -18.46
N ASP A 22 8.96 12.54 -18.57
CA ASP A 22 7.79 13.43 -18.54
C ASP A 22 7.38 13.67 -17.08
N LEU A 23 7.38 14.95 -16.65
CA LEU A 23 7.08 15.34 -15.27
C LEU A 23 5.57 15.28 -14.95
N ASN A 24 4.70 15.33 -15.97
CA ASN A 24 3.26 15.28 -15.80
C ASN A 24 2.77 13.84 -15.67
N THR A 25 3.22 12.96 -16.57
CA THR A 25 2.80 11.56 -16.58
C THR A 25 3.68 10.66 -15.70
N LYS A 26 4.83 11.17 -15.23
CA LYS A 26 5.80 10.44 -14.41
C LYS A 26 6.29 9.16 -15.09
N SER A 27 6.61 9.27 -16.38
CA SER A 27 7.04 8.15 -17.22
C SER A 27 8.30 8.48 -18.01
N LEU A 28 9.07 7.44 -18.33
CA LEU A 28 10.23 7.51 -19.20
C LEU A 28 9.85 7.10 -20.62
N HIS A 29 10.36 7.81 -21.62
CA HIS A 29 10.05 7.61 -23.02
C HIS A 29 11.32 7.59 -23.86
N LYS A 30 11.35 6.69 -24.84
CA LYS A 30 12.30 6.72 -25.95
C LYS A 30 11.61 6.14 -27.17
N ASP A 31 11.62 6.88 -28.28
CA ASP A 31 10.88 6.53 -29.49
C ASP A 31 9.40 6.23 -29.20
N SER A 32 8.91 5.03 -29.54
CA SER A 32 7.54 4.57 -29.24
C SER A 32 7.40 3.83 -27.91
N LEU A 33 8.49 3.63 -27.17
CA LEU A 33 8.51 2.91 -25.91
C LEU A 33 8.23 3.86 -24.73
N SER A 34 7.45 3.38 -23.77
CA SER A 34 7.07 4.12 -22.57
C SER A 34 7.17 3.22 -21.35
N GLN A 35 7.84 3.71 -20.31
CA GLN A 35 7.99 3.04 -19.02
C GLN A 35 7.41 3.93 -17.92
N PRO A 36 6.20 3.66 -17.43
CA PRO A 36 5.64 4.40 -16.30
C PRO A 36 6.44 4.11 -15.03
N LEU A 37 6.69 5.15 -14.22
CA LEU A 37 7.35 5.02 -12.93
C LEU A 37 6.37 5.29 -11.80
N SER A 38 6.52 4.58 -10.68
CA SER A 38 5.85 4.98 -9.45
C SER A 38 6.38 6.34 -8.99
N GLU A 39 5.58 7.08 -8.24
CA GLU A 39 5.93 8.46 -7.85
C GLU A 39 7.17 8.52 -6.98
N LEU A 40 7.39 7.56 -6.09
CA LEU A 40 8.61 7.51 -5.29
C LEU A 40 9.84 7.13 -6.12
N SER A 41 9.69 6.28 -7.14
CA SER A 41 10.79 6.00 -8.09
C SER A 41 11.08 7.22 -8.96
N PHE A 42 10.05 7.96 -9.35
CA PHE A 42 10.18 9.21 -10.09
C PHE A 42 10.81 10.32 -9.22
N SER A 43 10.39 10.46 -7.97
CA SER A 43 11.01 11.38 -7.00
C SER A 43 12.48 11.04 -6.76
N LEU A 44 12.81 9.74 -6.60
CA LEU A 44 14.20 9.29 -6.52
C LEU A 44 15.00 9.68 -7.78
N LEU A 45 14.41 9.51 -8.96
CA LEU A 45 15.02 9.95 -10.21
C LEU A 45 15.27 11.46 -10.22
N LEU A 46 14.30 12.27 -9.81
CA LEU A 46 14.45 13.72 -9.73
C LEU A 46 15.53 14.13 -8.71
N THR A 47 15.61 13.47 -7.56
CA THR A 47 16.70 13.69 -6.60
C THR A 47 18.05 13.34 -7.22
N LEU A 48 18.17 12.23 -7.95
CA LEU A 48 19.41 11.91 -8.66
C LEU A 48 19.76 12.93 -9.74
N VAL A 49 18.76 13.52 -10.42
CA VAL A 49 18.94 14.61 -11.38
C VAL A 49 19.44 15.89 -10.70
N GLU A 50 18.84 16.29 -9.58
CA GLU A 50 19.23 17.48 -8.80
C GLU A 50 20.68 17.40 -8.32
N TYR A 51 21.14 16.19 -7.96
CA TYR A 51 22.47 15.94 -7.42
C TYR A 51 23.40 15.22 -8.42
N GLN A 52 23.16 15.35 -9.74
CA GLN A 52 23.93 14.65 -10.79
C GLN A 52 25.47 14.85 -10.74
N SER A 53 25.96 15.88 -10.05
CA SER A 53 27.41 16.15 -9.89
C SER A 53 28.05 15.41 -8.71
N MET A 54 27.28 14.72 -7.87
CA MET A 54 27.79 14.07 -6.66
C MET A 54 27.08 12.73 -6.39
N PRO A 55 27.84 11.64 -6.14
CA PRO A 55 27.23 10.38 -5.73
C PRO A 55 26.57 10.53 -4.34
N LEU A 56 25.34 10.00 -4.20
CA LEU A 56 24.57 10.08 -2.96
C LEU A 56 24.50 8.72 -2.26
N PRO A 57 24.89 8.62 -0.97
CA PRO A 57 24.69 7.43 -0.14
C PRO A 57 23.22 7.04 -0.04
N ALA A 58 22.95 5.74 0.17
CA ALA A 58 21.59 5.23 0.30
C ALA A 58 20.81 5.92 1.43
N GLU A 59 21.44 6.11 2.59
CA GLU A 59 20.82 6.79 3.73
C GLU A 59 20.46 8.25 3.42
N GLN A 60 21.30 8.95 2.64
CA GLN A 60 21.03 10.33 2.25
C GLN A 60 19.88 10.40 1.23
N LEU A 61 19.86 9.50 0.25
CA LEU A 61 18.73 9.37 -0.68
C LEU A 61 17.44 9.03 0.07
N GLN A 62 17.53 8.16 1.07
CA GLN A 62 16.41 7.81 1.93
C GLN A 62 15.84 9.06 2.61
N ASN A 63 16.70 9.85 3.26
CA ASN A 63 16.28 11.05 3.97
C ASN A 63 15.75 12.15 3.04
N MET A 64 16.22 12.21 1.79
CA MET A 64 15.79 13.21 0.81
C MET A 64 14.43 12.87 0.19
N VAL A 65 14.22 11.60 -0.18
CA VAL A 65 13.05 11.17 -0.94
C VAL A 65 11.90 10.70 -0.04
N TRP A 66 12.20 10.17 1.16
CA TRP A 66 11.21 9.60 2.09
C TRP A 66 11.11 10.41 3.39
N GLN A 67 11.10 11.74 3.31
CA GLN A 67 10.96 12.61 4.48
C GLN A 67 9.71 12.23 5.31
N GLY A 68 9.93 11.81 6.56
CA GLY A 68 8.85 11.47 7.49
C GLY A 68 8.34 10.02 7.45
N VAL A 69 8.95 9.13 6.65
CA VAL A 69 8.57 7.71 6.57
C VAL A 69 9.69 6.82 7.12
N VAL A 70 9.37 5.89 8.03
CA VAL A 70 10.33 4.89 8.53
C VAL A 70 10.58 3.86 7.43
N THR A 71 11.69 3.98 6.70
CA THR A 71 12.12 3.01 5.69
C THR A 71 13.53 2.51 5.99
N GLY A 72 13.98 1.43 5.33
CA GLY A 72 15.36 0.97 5.41
C GLY A 72 16.15 1.27 4.13
N ASN A 73 17.48 1.22 4.21
CA ASN A 73 18.39 1.40 3.06
C ASN A 73 18.11 0.43 1.90
N GLU A 74 17.47 -0.71 2.18
CA GLU A 74 17.04 -1.69 1.17
C GLU A 74 15.99 -1.13 0.20
N ASN A 75 15.13 -0.22 0.65
CA ASN A 75 14.14 0.43 -0.24
C ASN A 75 14.84 1.29 -1.29
N VAL A 76 15.94 1.97 -0.94
CA VAL A 76 16.72 2.74 -1.91
C VAL A 76 17.35 1.81 -2.93
N LYS A 77 17.96 0.71 -2.50
CA LYS A 77 18.57 -0.28 -3.40
C LYS A 77 17.53 -0.86 -4.38
N GLN A 78 16.35 -1.23 -3.88
CA GLN A 78 15.27 -1.77 -4.69
C GLN A 78 14.79 -0.75 -5.74
N ARG A 79 14.59 0.52 -5.36
CA ARG A 79 14.17 1.54 -6.32
C ARG A 79 15.24 1.91 -7.34
N ILE A 80 16.51 1.90 -6.95
CA ILE A 80 17.60 2.03 -7.91
C ILE A 80 17.57 0.87 -8.92
N SER A 81 17.28 -0.36 -8.45
CA SER A 81 17.11 -1.52 -9.34
C SER A 81 15.94 -1.34 -10.30
N ILE A 82 14.80 -0.83 -9.83
CA ILE A 82 13.62 -0.52 -10.65
C ILE A 82 13.94 0.54 -11.69
N LEU A 83 14.57 1.66 -11.30
CA LEU A 83 14.96 2.72 -12.23
C LEU A 83 15.91 2.18 -13.30
N ARG A 84 16.90 1.37 -12.92
CA ARG A 84 17.80 0.71 -13.88
C ARG A 84 17.02 -0.15 -14.86
N LYS A 85 16.10 -0.99 -14.38
CA LYS A 85 15.28 -1.83 -15.25
C LYS A 85 14.41 -1.01 -16.20
N ALA A 86 13.85 0.10 -15.74
CA ALA A 86 13.06 1.00 -16.57
C ALA A 86 13.91 1.67 -17.67
N PHE A 87 15.13 2.12 -17.34
CA PHE A 87 16.07 2.62 -18.35
C PHE A 87 16.51 1.52 -19.32
N SER A 88 16.84 0.32 -18.83
CA SER A 88 17.23 -0.83 -19.66
C SER A 88 16.13 -1.32 -20.60
N ALA A 89 14.86 -0.99 -20.33
CA ALA A 89 13.76 -1.28 -21.23
C ALA A 89 13.63 -0.25 -22.38
N LEU A 90 14.37 0.86 -22.31
CA LEU A 90 14.36 1.94 -23.30
C LEU A 90 15.67 1.97 -24.09
N ASP A 91 16.82 1.77 -23.46
CA ASP A 91 18.10 1.57 -24.14
C ASP A 91 19.13 0.81 -23.29
N ASP A 92 20.28 0.52 -23.90
CA ASP A 92 21.36 -0.27 -23.27
C ASP A 92 22.39 0.60 -22.51
N LEU A 93 22.14 1.89 -22.30
CA LEU A 93 23.11 2.77 -21.63
C LEU A 93 23.03 2.61 -20.10
N GLU A 94 24.20 2.63 -19.44
CA GLU A 94 24.24 2.72 -17.98
C GLU A 94 23.78 4.11 -17.56
N HIS A 95 22.60 4.19 -16.94
CA HIS A 95 22.01 5.45 -16.49
C HIS A 95 22.36 5.80 -15.04
N ILE A 96 22.38 4.78 -14.16
CA ILE A 96 22.62 4.95 -12.73
C ILE A 96 23.74 4.02 -12.28
N LYS A 97 24.87 4.59 -11.86
CA LYS A 97 26.05 3.85 -11.43
C LYS A 97 26.16 3.81 -9.91
N ASN A 98 26.60 2.67 -9.36
CA ASN A 98 27.01 2.59 -7.96
C ASN A 98 28.50 2.91 -7.86
N ILE A 99 28.84 3.95 -7.12
CA ILE A 99 30.21 4.34 -6.81
C ILE A 99 30.55 3.77 -5.43
N ARG A 100 31.48 2.80 -5.41
CA ARG A 100 31.89 2.09 -4.20
C ARG A 100 32.24 3.06 -3.07
N GLY A 101 31.58 2.90 -1.93
CA GLY A 101 31.79 3.74 -0.74
C GLY A 101 31.22 5.17 -0.83
N LYS A 102 30.61 5.56 -1.96
CA LYS A 102 30.05 6.92 -2.16
C LYS A 102 28.56 6.94 -2.48
N GLY A 103 28.00 5.83 -2.99
CA GLY A 103 26.56 5.70 -3.24
C GLY A 103 26.20 5.72 -4.73
N TYR A 104 25.05 6.28 -5.08
CA TYR A 104 24.50 6.23 -6.45
C TYR A 104 24.67 7.55 -7.19
N LEU A 105 24.96 7.46 -8.48
CA LEU A 105 25.19 8.60 -9.36
C LEU A 105 24.41 8.41 -10.67
N LEU A 106 23.70 9.45 -11.12
CA LEU A 106 23.18 9.55 -12.48
C LEU A 106 24.33 9.93 -13.41
N VAL A 107 24.66 9.07 -14.38
CA VAL A 107 25.88 9.23 -15.20
C VAL A 107 25.62 9.81 -16.59
N GLN A 108 24.37 9.88 -17.01
CA GLN A 108 23.98 10.46 -18.31
C GLN A 108 23.71 11.96 -18.17
N PRO A 109 24.01 12.76 -19.21
CA PRO A 109 23.80 14.21 -19.17
C PRO A 109 22.30 14.56 -19.09
N VAL A 110 21.97 15.55 -18.27
CA VAL A 110 20.59 16.03 -18.11
C VAL A 110 20.35 17.34 -18.85
N LYS A 111 19.26 17.41 -19.64
CA LYS A 111 18.78 18.63 -20.29
C LYS A 111 17.31 18.91 -19.95
N LEU A 112 17.03 20.04 -19.31
CA LEU A 112 15.67 20.44 -18.92
C LEU A 112 14.83 20.88 -20.12
N ASP A 113 13.55 20.55 -20.10
CA ASP A 113 12.56 20.92 -21.11
C ASP A 113 11.47 21.80 -20.47
N TYR A 114 11.54 23.11 -20.76
CA TYR A 114 10.71 24.12 -20.13
C TYR A 114 9.31 24.20 -20.76
N ALA A 115 8.29 24.48 -19.94
CA ALA A 115 6.95 24.76 -20.45
C ALA A 115 6.93 26.14 -21.15
N ASP A 116 6.60 26.17 -22.43
CA ASP A 116 6.58 27.40 -23.22
C ASP A 116 5.37 28.26 -22.83
N LYS A 117 5.59 29.40 -22.17
CA LYS A 117 4.52 30.38 -21.91
C LYS A 117 4.27 31.18 -23.18
N SER A 118 3.58 30.60 -24.15
CA SER A 118 2.93 31.37 -25.21
C SER A 118 1.76 32.14 -24.60
N VAL A 119 2.06 33.33 -24.06
CA VAL A 119 1.03 34.28 -23.65
C VAL A 119 0.40 34.83 -24.92
N ASN A 120 -0.74 34.26 -25.33
CA ASN A 120 -1.63 34.88 -26.30
C ASN A 120 -2.27 36.11 -25.64
N ILE A 121 -1.68 37.29 -25.86
CA ILE A 121 -2.22 38.56 -25.40
C ILE A 121 -3.29 39.00 -26.41
N TRP A 122 -4.55 38.65 -26.17
CA TRP A 122 -5.67 39.40 -26.72
C TRP A 122 -6.05 40.51 -25.73
N PRO A 123 -6.16 41.78 -26.15
CA PRO A 123 -6.54 42.84 -25.23
C PRO A 123 -8.06 42.84 -25.07
N ILE A 124 -8.57 42.46 -23.91
CA ILE A 124 -9.95 42.76 -23.52
C ILE A 124 -9.90 43.96 -22.58
N THR A 125 -10.22 45.13 -23.13
CA THR A 125 -10.50 46.33 -22.33
C THR A 125 -11.97 46.36 -21.91
N VAL A 126 -12.17 46.22 -20.61
CA VAL A 126 -13.12 46.96 -19.73
C VAL A 126 -14.56 47.16 -20.21
N ALA A 127 -15.51 46.48 -19.54
CA ALA A 127 -16.79 47.09 -19.17
C ALA A 127 -17.51 46.26 -18.08
N SER A 128 -18.08 46.99 -17.11
CA SER A 128 -19.25 46.63 -16.30
C SER A 128 -19.01 46.03 -14.91
N ILE A 129 -18.77 46.96 -13.99
CA ILE A 129 -19.14 46.92 -12.58
C ILE A 129 -20.69 46.93 -12.48
N ILE A 130 -21.21 46.37 -11.37
CA ILE A 130 -22.50 46.62 -10.68
C ILE A 130 -23.59 45.56 -10.88
N LEU A 131 -23.89 44.82 -9.78
CA LEU A 131 -25.17 44.34 -9.19
C LEU A 131 -24.87 43.02 -8.45
N ALA A 132 -25.26 42.71 -7.22
CA ALA A 132 -26.01 43.38 -6.16
C ALA A 132 -25.76 42.60 -4.85
N LEU A 133 -25.84 43.34 -3.74
CA LEU A 133 -26.03 42.88 -2.36
C LEU A 133 -27.28 42.00 -2.21
N PHE A 134 -27.25 41.04 -1.27
CA PHE A 134 -28.36 40.43 -0.46
C PHE A 134 -27.78 39.07 0.08
N ILE A 135 -27.80 38.62 1.34
CA ILE A 135 -28.56 38.87 2.58
C ILE A 135 -27.72 38.34 3.77
N ILE A 136 -27.82 39.03 4.91
CA ILE A 136 -27.38 38.60 6.26
C ILE A 136 -28.48 37.72 6.88
N ILE A 137 -28.11 36.72 7.69
CA ILE A 137 -28.73 36.30 8.98
C ILE A 137 -28.60 34.78 9.15
N GLY A 138 -27.93 34.35 10.22
CA GLY A 138 -27.95 32.95 10.66
C GLY A 138 -26.81 32.53 11.57
N VAL A 139 -26.24 33.42 12.39
CA VAL A 139 -25.27 33.03 13.42
C VAL A 139 -25.66 33.74 14.70
N LEU A 140 -26.24 33.00 15.65
CA LEU A 140 -25.64 32.79 16.98
C LEU A 140 -26.51 31.90 17.88
N TRP A 141 -25.83 30.98 18.57
CA TRP A 141 -26.17 30.18 19.76
C TRP A 141 -26.88 28.83 19.59
N HIS A 142 -26.13 27.73 19.69
CA HIS A 142 -25.97 27.03 20.99
C HIS A 142 -24.79 26.03 20.96
N ASN A 143 -23.90 26.21 21.94
CA ASN A 143 -23.06 25.25 22.67
C ASN A 143 -22.14 24.21 22.00
N SER A 144 -20.86 24.40 22.34
CA SER A 144 -19.93 23.42 22.90
C SER A 144 -19.81 22.06 22.21
N SER A 145 -18.77 21.93 21.39
CA SER A 145 -17.87 20.79 21.46
C SER A 145 -16.49 21.26 21.06
N THR A 146 -15.51 21.07 21.94
CA THR A 146 -14.10 21.24 21.64
C THR A 146 -13.72 20.38 20.43
N SER A 147 -13.54 20.99 19.28
CA SER A 147 -12.76 20.40 18.21
C SER A 147 -11.59 21.33 17.92
N LYS A 148 -10.40 20.92 18.35
CA LYS A 148 -9.15 21.38 17.74
C LYS A 148 -9.19 20.96 16.27
N VAL A 149 -9.84 21.75 15.42
CA VAL A 149 -9.82 21.57 13.97
C VAL A 149 -8.64 22.37 13.46
N LEU A 150 -7.52 21.69 13.28
CA LEU A 150 -6.49 22.10 12.33
C LEU A 150 -5.81 20.84 11.75
N LYS A 151 -6.10 20.58 10.46
CA LYS A 151 -5.25 20.00 9.39
C LYS A 151 -5.77 18.72 8.69
N SER A 152 -6.03 18.94 7.39
CA SER A 152 -6.10 18.07 6.20
C SER A 152 -7.21 17.01 6.05
N GLU A 153 -7.96 17.12 4.95
CA GLU A 153 -8.89 16.13 4.38
C GLU A 153 -8.19 14.87 3.82
N GLN A 154 -7.04 14.45 4.35
CA GLN A 154 -6.09 13.60 3.61
C GLN A 154 -6.15 12.10 3.89
N TYR A 155 -7.00 11.59 4.78
CA TYR A 155 -7.01 10.15 5.09
C TYR A 155 -8.32 9.50 4.61
N GLN A 156 -8.17 8.61 3.61
CA GLN A 156 -9.23 7.83 2.97
C GLN A 156 -9.75 6.68 3.86
N LEU A 157 -9.03 6.33 4.92
CA LEU A 157 -9.37 5.23 5.84
C LEU A 157 -10.47 5.64 6.82
N TYR A 158 -11.45 4.74 6.99
CA TYR A 158 -12.46 4.78 8.04
C TYR A 158 -12.38 3.46 8.80
N VAL A 159 -12.23 3.57 10.13
CA VAL A 159 -12.31 2.45 11.06
C VAL A 159 -13.65 2.58 11.78
N GLU A 160 -14.56 1.63 11.51
CA GLU A 160 -15.82 1.50 12.25
C GLU A 160 -15.66 0.39 13.28
N THR A 161 -15.82 0.73 14.56
CA THR A 161 -15.80 -0.22 15.66
C THR A 161 -17.22 -0.48 16.16
N GLY A 162 -17.54 -1.75 16.45
CA GLY A 162 -18.88 -2.26 16.78
C GLY A 162 -18.84 -3.78 16.90
N ASP A 163 -19.84 -4.50 16.35
CA ASP A 163 -19.79 -5.98 16.23
C ASP A 163 -18.65 -6.49 15.34
N SER A 164 -18.02 -5.58 14.59
CA SER A 164 -16.89 -5.82 13.72
C SER A 164 -16.00 -4.59 13.69
N ILE A 165 -14.71 -4.79 13.45
CA ILE A 165 -13.79 -3.73 13.06
C ILE A 165 -13.76 -3.69 11.54
N ARG A 166 -14.36 -2.66 10.95
CA ARG A 166 -14.38 -2.45 9.49
C ARG A 166 -13.29 -1.47 9.09
N LEU A 167 -12.36 -1.92 8.26
CA LEU A 167 -11.32 -1.12 7.64
C LEU A 167 -11.72 -0.88 6.18
N ALA A 168 -12.26 0.29 5.91
CA ALA A 168 -12.78 0.63 4.58
C ALA A 168 -12.39 2.04 4.17
N ASN A 169 -12.56 2.33 2.88
CA ASN A 169 -12.54 3.70 2.43
C ASN A 169 -13.80 4.44 2.94
N LYS A 170 -13.71 5.74 3.26
CA LYS A 170 -14.88 6.58 3.60
C LYS A 170 -16.00 6.54 2.54
N LYS A 171 -15.69 6.20 1.29
CA LYS A 171 -16.69 5.90 0.26
C LYS A 171 -16.86 4.38 0.15
N SER A 172 -18.08 3.90 0.38
CA SER A 172 -18.45 2.48 0.36
C SER A 172 -18.07 1.73 -0.92
N ASN A 173 -17.91 2.45 -2.03
CA ASN A 173 -17.69 1.89 -3.35
C ASN A 173 -16.20 1.95 -3.77
N LEU A 174 -15.28 2.15 -2.83
CA LEU A 174 -13.85 2.22 -3.11
C LEU A 174 -13.09 1.06 -2.46
N ALA A 175 -12.02 0.67 -3.14
CA ALA A 175 -11.02 -0.28 -2.67
C ALA A 175 -9.64 0.38 -2.59
N PHE A 176 -8.76 -0.16 -1.75
CA PHE A 176 -7.34 0.18 -1.76
C PHE A 176 -6.71 -0.36 -3.05
N CYS A 177 -6.17 0.53 -3.87
CA CYS A 177 -5.33 0.19 -5.01
C CYS A 177 -3.91 0.05 -4.50
N LEU A 178 -3.34 -1.14 -4.60
CA LEU A 178 -2.00 -1.44 -4.12
C LEU A 178 -1.15 -1.83 -5.32
N ASP A 179 -0.05 -1.13 -5.52
CA ASP A 179 0.78 -1.27 -6.72
C ASP A 179 1.75 -2.46 -6.68
N GLY A 180 1.89 -3.13 -5.53
CA GLY A 180 2.85 -4.22 -5.33
C GLY A 180 4.29 -3.77 -5.05
N PHE A 181 4.52 -2.48 -4.85
CA PHE A 181 5.86 -1.91 -4.68
C PHE A 181 6.05 -1.18 -3.36
N ASP A 182 5.11 -0.33 -2.96
CA ASP A 182 5.23 0.44 -1.71
C ASP A 182 3.93 0.80 -1.03
N ASP A 183 2.80 0.50 -1.68
CA ASP A 183 1.48 0.76 -1.13
C ASP A 183 1.07 -0.30 -0.10
N TYR A 184 0.67 0.16 1.07
CA TYR A 184 0.02 -0.62 2.13
C TYR A 184 -0.85 0.31 2.99
N VAL A 185 -1.64 -0.26 3.90
CA VAL A 185 -2.33 0.50 4.96
C VAL A 185 -1.86 -0.05 6.30
N GLU A 186 -1.58 0.85 7.25
CA GLU A 186 -1.12 0.47 8.58
C GLU A 186 -2.10 0.98 9.64
N VAL A 187 -2.48 0.10 10.57
CA VAL A 187 -3.39 0.44 11.66
C VAL A 187 -2.76 0.04 12.99
N PHE A 188 -2.50 1.03 13.83
CA PHE A 188 -2.12 0.85 15.23
C PHE A 188 -3.38 0.88 16.09
N ASP A 189 -3.89 -0.31 16.44
CA ASP A 189 -5.04 -0.43 17.33
C ASP A 189 -4.93 -1.74 18.11
N SER A 190 -5.01 -1.64 19.44
CA SER A 190 -5.00 -2.79 20.36
C SER A 190 -6.25 -3.67 20.22
N GLU A 191 -7.35 -3.13 19.68
CA GLU A 191 -8.54 -3.94 19.39
C GLU A 191 -8.31 -4.91 18.21
N LEU A 192 -7.19 -4.87 17.51
CA LEU A 192 -6.87 -5.80 16.42
C LEU A 192 -6.14 -7.07 16.90
N ASP A 193 -5.78 -7.11 18.19
CA ASP A 193 -5.18 -8.26 18.84
C ASP A 193 -6.24 -9.25 19.34
N VAL A 194 -6.38 -10.36 18.63
CA VAL A 194 -7.35 -11.41 18.95
C VAL A 194 -6.96 -12.27 20.16
N SER A 195 -5.71 -12.16 20.64
CA SER A 195 -5.17 -12.89 21.79
C SER A 195 -5.44 -14.41 21.71
N THR A 196 -6.09 -15.01 22.70
CA THR A 196 -6.49 -16.43 22.71
C THR A 196 -7.87 -16.66 22.09
N GLY A 197 -8.55 -15.61 21.63
CA GLY A 197 -9.92 -15.67 21.16
C GLY A 197 -10.11 -16.24 19.76
N ASP A 198 -11.36 -16.57 19.47
CA ASP A 198 -11.87 -16.88 18.13
C ASP A 198 -12.08 -15.61 17.33
N PHE A 199 -11.95 -15.72 16.00
CA PHE A 199 -12.11 -14.57 15.13
C PHE A 199 -12.50 -14.94 13.70
N SER A 200 -12.90 -13.94 12.93
CA SER A 200 -13.13 -14.07 11.50
C SER A 200 -12.61 -12.85 10.75
N LEU A 201 -12.12 -13.07 9.53
CA LEU A 201 -11.72 -12.04 8.59
C LEU A 201 -12.52 -12.19 7.29
N SER A 202 -12.94 -11.08 6.70
CA SER A 202 -13.66 -11.05 5.43
C SER A 202 -13.26 -9.82 4.62
N THR A 203 -13.09 -9.98 3.31
CA THR A 203 -12.69 -8.89 2.41
C THR A 203 -12.99 -9.24 0.95
N TRP A 204 -12.96 -8.24 0.08
CA TRP A 204 -12.92 -8.42 -1.36
C TRP A 204 -11.51 -8.20 -1.89
N VAL A 205 -11.06 -9.08 -2.79
CA VAL A 205 -9.75 -8.97 -3.44
C VAL A 205 -9.89 -9.08 -4.96
N LYS A 206 -9.02 -8.39 -5.68
CA LYS A 206 -8.82 -8.53 -7.12
C LYS A 206 -7.32 -8.45 -7.42
N THR A 207 -6.76 -9.51 -7.97
CA THR A 207 -5.34 -9.56 -8.35
C THR A 207 -5.12 -10.56 -9.49
N SER A 208 -4.04 -10.39 -10.23
CA SER A 208 -3.51 -11.39 -11.17
C SER A 208 -2.09 -11.82 -10.79
N SER A 209 -1.61 -11.41 -9.62
CA SER A 209 -0.23 -11.62 -9.20
C SER A 209 0.00 -13.04 -8.68
N GLN A 210 1.19 -13.54 -8.96
CA GLN A 210 1.69 -14.86 -8.60
C GLN A 210 2.82 -14.69 -7.57
N GLY A 211 3.11 -15.72 -6.78
CA GLY A 211 3.94 -15.60 -5.59
C GLY A 211 3.17 -15.17 -4.34
N GLN A 212 3.90 -14.74 -3.32
CA GLN A 212 3.36 -14.43 -2.01
C GLN A 212 2.95 -12.95 -1.86
N HIS A 213 1.67 -12.71 -1.64
CA HIS A 213 1.09 -11.37 -1.51
C HIS A 213 0.14 -11.27 -0.30
N ILE A 214 0.41 -10.32 0.59
CA ILE A 214 -0.32 -10.16 1.85
C ILE A 214 -1.65 -9.45 1.63
N ILE A 215 -2.73 -10.06 2.10
CA ILE A 215 -4.03 -9.35 2.19
C ILE A 215 -4.05 -8.57 3.52
N VAL A 216 -3.85 -9.28 4.64
CA VAL A 216 -3.77 -8.74 6.00
C VAL A 216 -2.68 -9.49 6.78
N ASP A 217 -1.85 -8.78 7.53
CA ASP A 217 -0.83 -9.38 8.42
C ASP A 217 -0.75 -8.60 9.74
N LYS A 218 -0.89 -9.31 10.86
CA LYS A 218 -0.74 -8.82 12.24
C LYS A 218 0.27 -9.69 12.99
N ARG A 219 1.37 -10.08 12.34
CA ARG A 219 2.40 -10.91 12.96
C ARG A 219 3.63 -10.12 13.38
N TYR A 220 4.14 -10.50 14.54
CA TYR A 220 5.53 -10.37 14.86
C TYR A 220 6.34 -11.47 14.15
N GLU A 221 7.50 -11.10 13.63
CA GLU A 221 8.46 -11.99 13.00
C GLU A 221 9.86 -11.37 13.18
N ASP A 222 10.89 -12.22 13.33
CA ASP A 222 12.30 -11.80 13.38
C ASP A 222 13.22 -12.57 12.41
N GLN A 223 12.65 -13.48 11.61
CA GLN A 223 13.35 -14.41 10.70
C GLN A 223 14.27 -15.43 11.39
N VAL A 224 14.10 -15.63 12.69
CA VAL A 224 14.86 -16.58 13.49
C VAL A 224 13.90 -17.55 14.19
N SER A 225 12.99 -17.04 15.02
CA SER A 225 12.05 -17.83 15.80
C SER A 225 10.76 -17.05 16.11
N ASP A 226 9.87 -17.67 16.89
CA ASP A 226 8.83 -16.99 17.66
C ASP A 226 7.91 -16.06 16.85
N VAL A 227 7.42 -16.57 15.72
CA VAL A 227 6.35 -15.91 14.99
C VAL A 227 5.11 -15.89 15.89
N GLN A 228 4.48 -14.73 16.00
CA GLN A 228 3.27 -14.57 16.81
C GLN A 228 2.27 -13.67 16.12
N GLY A 229 1.00 -14.10 16.00
CA GLY A 229 -0.07 -13.39 15.32
C GLY A 229 -0.76 -14.21 14.25
N TYR A 230 -1.34 -13.51 13.27
CA TYR A 230 -2.03 -14.13 12.13
C TYR A 230 -1.74 -13.38 10.83
N ALA A 231 -1.75 -14.11 9.72
CA ALA A 231 -1.68 -13.54 8.38
C ALA A 231 -2.65 -14.24 7.44
N PHE A 232 -3.35 -13.45 6.65
CA PHE A 232 -4.21 -13.90 5.54
C PHE A 232 -3.63 -13.37 4.24
N TYR A 233 -3.30 -14.26 3.32
CA TYR A 233 -2.49 -13.92 2.15
C TYR A 233 -2.78 -14.83 0.97
N ILE A 234 -2.17 -14.52 -0.16
CA ILE A 234 -2.19 -15.29 -1.39
C ILE A 234 -0.79 -15.87 -1.60
N ASP A 235 -0.69 -17.14 -1.94
CA ASP A 235 0.55 -17.84 -2.29
C ASP A 235 0.33 -18.57 -3.63
N GLU A 236 1.09 -18.19 -4.65
CA GLU A 236 0.94 -18.73 -6.02
C GLU A 236 -0.51 -18.71 -6.54
N GLY A 237 -1.23 -17.63 -6.19
CA GLY A 237 -2.62 -17.42 -6.57
C GLY A 237 -3.67 -18.12 -5.72
N TYR A 238 -3.27 -18.88 -4.70
CA TYR A 238 -4.16 -19.58 -3.78
C TYR A 238 -4.25 -18.88 -2.42
N LEU A 239 -5.44 -18.83 -1.81
CA LEU A 239 -5.61 -18.28 -0.47
C LEU A 239 -4.93 -19.17 0.58
N ALA A 240 -4.21 -18.52 1.49
CA ALA A 240 -3.56 -19.17 2.62
C ALA A 240 -3.70 -18.35 3.91
N LEU A 241 -3.62 -19.04 5.04
CA LEU A 241 -3.58 -18.44 6.36
C LEU A 241 -2.42 -19.00 7.16
N GLN A 242 -1.81 -18.17 8.01
CA GLN A 242 -0.92 -18.61 9.07
C GLN A 242 -1.46 -18.16 10.44
N LEU A 243 -1.46 -19.08 11.40
CA LEU A 243 -1.67 -18.81 12.82
C LEU A 243 -0.39 -19.11 13.58
N ALA A 244 0.00 -18.23 14.49
CA ALA A 244 1.25 -18.34 15.21
C ALA A 244 1.10 -17.87 16.66
N ASP A 245 1.34 -18.74 17.62
CA ASP A 245 1.21 -18.45 19.05
C ASP A 245 2.56 -18.31 19.79
N GLY A 246 3.66 -18.25 19.03
CA GLY A 246 5.02 -18.11 19.54
C GLY A 246 5.75 -19.46 19.67
N ASP A 247 6.92 -19.41 20.30
CA ASP A 247 7.73 -20.56 20.76
C ASP A 247 8.02 -21.62 19.69
N GLY A 248 9.00 -21.34 18.82
CA GLY A 248 9.48 -22.32 17.85
C GLY A 248 10.14 -21.73 16.61
N SER A 249 10.44 -22.59 15.64
CA SER A 249 11.05 -22.18 14.37
C SER A 249 10.19 -21.18 13.59
N TRP A 250 10.83 -20.27 12.86
CA TRP A 250 10.19 -19.33 11.96
C TRP A 250 9.48 -20.01 10.77
N TYR A 251 9.92 -21.21 10.36
CA TYR A 251 9.35 -21.92 9.21
C TYR A 251 8.12 -22.73 9.61
N CYS A 252 6.91 -22.28 9.22
CA CYS A 252 5.64 -22.91 9.61
C CYS A 252 5.40 -24.35 9.11
N GLN A 253 6.33 -24.92 8.34
CA GLN A 253 6.29 -26.30 7.87
C GLN A 253 7.11 -27.25 8.78
N GLU A 254 7.90 -26.71 9.70
CA GLU A 254 8.77 -27.52 10.57
C GLU A 254 7.99 -28.08 11.78
N PRO A 255 8.37 -29.26 12.31
CA PRO A 255 7.66 -29.91 13.41
C PRO A 255 7.63 -29.09 14.71
N ASP A 256 8.67 -28.29 14.95
CA ASP A 256 8.86 -27.40 16.11
C ASP A 256 8.61 -25.93 15.74
N SER A 257 7.79 -25.69 14.72
CA SER A 257 7.46 -24.34 14.25
C SER A 257 6.63 -23.55 15.25
N SER A 258 6.81 -22.23 15.26
CA SER A 258 6.00 -21.26 16.03
C SER A 258 4.66 -20.94 15.35
N CYS A 259 4.44 -21.45 14.13
CA CYS A 259 3.27 -21.15 13.31
C CYS A 259 2.77 -22.37 12.53
N THR A 260 1.48 -22.37 12.17
CA THR A 260 0.89 -23.39 11.29
C THR A 260 0.43 -22.76 9.99
N PHE A 261 0.80 -23.37 8.87
CA PHE A 261 0.38 -22.97 7.53
C PHE A 261 -0.87 -23.74 7.07
N TYR A 262 -1.88 -23.00 6.62
CA TYR A 262 -3.13 -23.54 6.09
C TYR A 262 -3.32 -23.10 4.64
N ASP A 263 -3.27 -24.04 3.72
CA ASP A 263 -3.47 -23.82 2.28
C ASP A 263 -4.88 -24.24 1.86
N SER A 264 -5.72 -23.26 1.53
CA SER A 264 -7.12 -23.53 1.17
C SER A 264 -7.30 -24.20 -0.19
N LYS A 265 -6.30 -24.12 -1.09
CA LYS A 265 -6.42 -24.45 -2.52
C LYS A 265 -7.48 -23.64 -3.27
N ALA A 266 -7.97 -22.53 -2.72
CA ALA A 266 -8.87 -21.61 -3.39
C ALA A 266 -8.10 -20.62 -4.28
N PHE A 267 -8.18 -20.79 -5.61
CA PHE A 267 -7.54 -19.87 -6.57
C PHE A 267 -8.30 -18.55 -6.69
N VAL A 268 -7.60 -17.42 -6.64
CA VAL A 268 -8.17 -16.06 -6.69
C VAL A 268 -7.40 -15.07 -7.58
N SER A 269 -6.26 -15.50 -8.15
CA SER A 269 -5.41 -14.64 -9.00
C SER A 269 -5.78 -14.69 -10.49
N ASP A 270 -7.07 -14.63 -10.82
CA ASP A 270 -7.59 -14.62 -12.20
C ASP A 270 -7.88 -13.20 -12.74
N GLY A 271 -7.52 -12.17 -11.97
CA GLY A 271 -7.81 -10.78 -12.30
C GLY A 271 -9.27 -10.37 -12.09
N GLN A 272 -10.11 -11.22 -11.50
CA GLN A 272 -11.50 -10.93 -11.13
C GLN A 272 -11.63 -10.62 -9.65
N TRP A 273 -12.78 -10.06 -9.28
CA TRP A 273 -13.10 -9.79 -7.89
C TRP A 273 -13.64 -11.05 -7.21
N HIS A 274 -13.03 -11.38 -6.08
CA HIS A 274 -13.45 -12.48 -5.21
C HIS A 274 -13.76 -11.96 -3.82
N HIS A 275 -14.87 -12.43 -3.25
CA HIS A 275 -15.10 -12.30 -1.81
C HIS A 275 -14.41 -13.45 -1.11
N VAL A 276 -13.51 -13.14 -0.19
CA VAL A 276 -12.68 -14.11 0.50
C VAL A 276 -12.86 -13.92 2.00
N ALA A 277 -13.05 -15.03 2.71
CA ALA A 277 -13.24 -14.99 4.16
C ALA A 277 -12.66 -16.22 4.84
N VAL A 278 -12.35 -16.06 6.12
CA VAL A 278 -11.95 -17.14 7.02
C VAL A 278 -12.68 -16.98 8.35
N SER A 279 -13.25 -18.07 8.87
CA SER A 279 -13.80 -18.14 10.23
C SER A 279 -12.96 -19.11 11.05
N ILE A 280 -12.58 -18.73 12.26
CA ILE A 280 -11.61 -19.48 13.07
C ILE A 280 -12.19 -19.71 14.46
N ASP A 281 -12.69 -20.92 14.66
CA ASP A 281 -13.08 -21.50 15.97
C ASP A 281 -11.90 -22.36 16.45
N ARG A 282 -11.09 -21.85 17.37
CA ARG A 282 -9.83 -22.50 17.79
C ARG A 282 -10.08 -23.73 18.64
N ASP A 283 -11.28 -23.90 19.17
CA ASP A 283 -11.67 -25.02 20.03
C ASP A 283 -12.13 -26.27 19.25
N ARG A 284 -12.19 -26.21 17.91
CA ARG A 284 -12.71 -27.30 17.08
C ARG A 284 -11.75 -27.75 15.99
N SER A 285 -11.63 -29.06 15.79
CA SER A 285 -10.76 -29.67 14.75
C SER A 285 -11.13 -29.40 13.28
N LYS A 286 -12.28 -28.75 13.03
CA LYS A 286 -12.66 -28.21 11.71
C LYS A 286 -13.07 -26.74 11.83
N GLY A 287 -12.49 -26.06 12.79
CA GLY A 287 -12.89 -24.73 13.22
C GLY A 287 -12.32 -23.61 12.36
N LEU A 288 -11.20 -23.84 11.69
CA LEU A 288 -10.66 -22.93 10.67
C LEU A 288 -11.30 -23.27 9.32
N ARG A 289 -12.10 -22.35 8.78
CA ARG A 289 -12.85 -22.55 7.53
C ARG A 289 -12.59 -21.40 6.57
N PHE A 290 -12.15 -21.73 5.35
CA PHE A 290 -12.05 -20.77 4.26
C PHE A 290 -13.33 -20.72 3.44
N TYR A 291 -13.67 -19.52 2.96
CA TYR A 291 -14.81 -19.30 2.09
C TYR A 291 -14.39 -18.49 0.87
N LEU A 292 -14.88 -18.91 -0.29
CA LEU A 292 -14.71 -18.21 -1.56
C LEU A 292 -16.11 -17.89 -2.12
N ASN A 293 -16.35 -16.63 -2.44
CA ASN A 293 -17.62 -16.16 -3.03
C ASN A 293 -18.86 -16.62 -2.24
N GLY A 294 -18.79 -16.54 -0.91
CA GLY A 294 -19.89 -16.86 0.00
C GLY A 294 -20.13 -18.35 0.24
N GLN A 295 -19.28 -19.23 -0.31
CA GLN A 295 -19.38 -20.69 -0.14
C GLN A 295 -18.19 -21.23 0.65
N LEU A 296 -18.43 -22.25 1.47
CA LEU A 296 -17.36 -22.99 2.16
C LEU A 296 -16.46 -23.65 1.13
N ASN A 297 -15.16 -23.39 1.20
CA ASN A 297 -14.16 -23.97 0.30
C ASN A 297 -13.42 -25.13 0.98
N SER A 298 -12.87 -24.90 2.18
CA SER A 298 -12.05 -25.87 2.89
C SER A 298 -12.12 -25.66 4.41
N ALA A 299 -11.76 -26.69 5.17
CA ALA A 299 -11.74 -26.65 6.63
C ALA A 299 -10.53 -27.40 7.19
N PHE A 300 -9.93 -26.86 8.25
CA PHE A 300 -8.71 -27.34 8.88
C PHE A 300 -8.83 -27.37 10.40
N ASP A 301 -7.86 -28.00 11.04
CA ASP A 301 -7.72 -28.09 12.49
C ASP A 301 -6.80 -26.97 13.02
N PRO A 302 -7.36 -25.93 13.68
CA PRO A 302 -6.60 -24.90 14.39
C PRO A 302 -6.19 -25.30 15.81
N THR A 303 -6.59 -26.47 16.31
CA THR A 303 -6.50 -26.78 17.75
C THR A 303 -5.06 -26.87 18.25
N GLY A 304 -4.08 -27.06 17.37
CA GLY A 304 -2.65 -27.04 17.69
C GLY A 304 -2.07 -25.66 18.01
N ARG A 305 -2.84 -24.57 17.84
CA ARG A 305 -2.43 -23.20 18.16
C ARG A 305 -3.44 -22.59 19.13
N GLN A 306 -3.23 -22.76 20.44
CA GLN A 306 -4.12 -22.25 21.51
C GLN A 306 -3.55 -21.04 22.26
N GLY A 307 -2.25 -20.77 22.13
CA GLY A 307 -1.61 -19.67 22.85
C GLY A 307 -2.06 -18.29 22.37
N SER A 308 -1.56 -17.24 23.02
CA SER A 308 -1.90 -15.88 22.62
C SER A 308 -1.31 -15.55 21.23
N LEU A 309 -2.12 -14.96 20.36
CA LEU A 309 -1.67 -14.39 19.09
C LEU A 309 -1.29 -12.90 19.21
N SER A 310 -1.47 -12.29 20.39
CA SER A 310 -1.22 -10.86 20.62
C SER A 310 0.25 -10.50 20.44
N ASN A 311 0.51 -9.34 19.84
CA ASN A 311 1.87 -8.80 19.67
C ASN A 311 1.83 -7.29 19.44
N GLU A 312 2.97 -6.61 19.58
CA GLU A 312 3.05 -5.14 19.47
C GLU A 312 3.10 -4.61 18.02
N LYS A 313 3.11 -5.47 17.00
CA LYS A 313 3.16 -5.01 15.61
C LYS A 313 1.81 -4.43 15.19
N PRO A 314 1.79 -3.40 14.31
CA PRO A 314 0.54 -2.92 13.75
C PRO A 314 -0.12 -3.98 12.87
N LEU A 315 -1.42 -3.83 12.59
CA LEU A 315 -2.03 -4.58 11.50
C LEU A 315 -1.67 -3.89 10.20
N ARG A 316 -1.19 -4.66 9.22
CA ARG A 316 -0.97 -4.15 7.86
C ARG A 316 -1.89 -4.82 6.86
N ILE A 317 -2.42 -4.01 5.97
CA ILE A 317 -3.14 -4.45 4.77
C ILE A 317 -2.19 -4.28 3.60
N GLY A 318 -2.02 -5.32 2.80
CA GLY A 318 -1.21 -5.23 1.59
C GLY A 318 0.29 -5.44 1.78
N SER A 319 0.78 -5.74 2.99
CA SER A 319 2.20 -5.97 3.25
C SER A 319 2.42 -6.68 4.59
N ARG A 320 3.53 -7.42 4.74
CA ARG A 320 3.95 -8.01 6.02
C ARG A 320 4.21 -6.93 7.08
N SER A 321 3.81 -7.20 8.32
CA SER A 321 3.89 -6.21 9.41
C SER A 321 5.31 -5.99 9.95
N SER A 322 6.16 -7.02 9.99
CA SER A 322 7.53 -6.87 10.49
C SER A 322 8.53 -6.34 9.44
N PHE A 323 8.36 -6.65 8.15
CA PHE A 323 9.42 -6.46 7.15
C PHE A 323 9.06 -5.64 5.90
N LYS A 324 7.81 -5.18 5.76
CA LYS A 324 7.36 -4.44 4.57
C LYS A 324 7.59 -5.19 3.24
N THR A 325 7.43 -6.51 3.26
CA THR A 325 7.57 -7.42 2.11
C THR A 325 6.24 -8.14 1.81
N GLY A 326 6.17 -8.90 0.71
CA GLY A 326 4.92 -9.55 0.28
C GLY A 326 3.87 -8.52 -0.14
N LEU A 327 4.30 -7.42 -0.75
CA LEU A 327 3.45 -6.31 -1.13
C LEU A 327 2.35 -6.77 -2.09
N PHE A 328 1.11 -6.41 -1.79
CA PHE A 328 -0.03 -6.79 -2.62
C PHE A 328 -0.08 -5.95 -3.88
N HIS A 329 -0.26 -6.62 -5.01
CA HIS A 329 -0.49 -5.96 -6.29
C HIS A 329 -1.92 -6.25 -6.73
N GLY A 330 -2.77 -5.23 -6.71
CA GLY A 330 -4.18 -5.35 -7.07
C GLY A 330 -5.07 -4.44 -6.24
N SER A 331 -6.26 -4.92 -5.91
CA SER A 331 -7.25 -4.17 -5.14
C SER A 331 -7.76 -4.98 -3.94
N ILE A 332 -7.84 -4.33 -2.78
CA ILE A 332 -8.44 -4.89 -1.57
C ILE A 332 -9.54 -3.94 -1.06
N GLY A 333 -10.74 -4.45 -0.78
CA GLY A 333 -11.85 -3.61 -0.32
C GLY A 333 -12.69 -4.26 0.77
N GLU A 334 -13.25 -3.44 1.65
CA GLU A 334 -14.16 -3.85 2.74
C GLU A 334 -13.62 -4.94 3.67
N ILE A 335 -12.45 -4.68 4.23
CA ILE A 335 -11.85 -5.57 5.20
C ILE A 335 -12.63 -5.47 6.50
N GLN A 336 -13.06 -6.61 7.02
CA GLN A 336 -13.82 -6.71 8.26
C GLN A 336 -13.18 -7.79 9.13
N LEU A 337 -12.82 -7.42 10.36
CA LEU A 337 -12.39 -8.31 11.43
C LEU A 337 -13.51 -8.45 12.46
N TYR A 338 -13.71 -9.66 12.96
CA TYR A 338 -14.70 -9.98 13.99
C TYR A 338 -14.01 -10.75 15.11
N HIS A 339 -14.25 -10.38 16.37
CA HIS A 339 -13.83 -11.16 17.56
C HIS A 339 -14.77 -12.34 17.86
N ARG A 340 -15.28 -12.96 16.80
CA ARG A 340 -16.16 -14.12 16.86
C ARG A 340 -16.10 -14.90 15.57
N VAL A 341 -16.59 -16.13 15.64
CA VAL A 341 -16.78 -17.00 14.48
C VAL A 341 -18.02 -16.53 13.71
N LEU A 342 -17.84 -16.15 12.45
CA LEU A 342 -18.94 -15.90 11.53
C LEU A 342 -19.55 -17.22 11.05
N THR A 343 -20.87 -17.25 10.96
CA THR A 343 -21.61 -18.38 10.38
C THR A 343 -21.53 -18.37 8.85
N PRO A 344 -21.72 -19.52 8.19
CA PRO A 344 -21.81 -19.59 6.72
C PRO A 344 -22.89 -18.67 6.13
N SER A 345 -24.00 -18.45 6.85
CA SER A 345 -25.06 -17.54 6.44
C SER A 345 -24.63 -16.07 6.47
N GLU A 346 -23.90 -15.65 7.49
CA GLU A 346 -23.39 -14.27 7.59
C GLU A 346 -22.38 -13.97 6.49
N ILE A 347 -21.47 -14.91 6.20
CA ILE A 347 -20.47 -14.78 5.12
C ILE A 347 -21.16 -14.73 3.75
N ARG A 348 -22.19 -15.56 3.54
CA ARG A 348 -22.99 -15.50 2.32
C ARG A 348 -23.74 -14.18 2.18
N GLN A 349 -24.24 -13.62 3.27
CA GLN A 349 -24.89 -12.32 3.27
C GLN A 349 -23.91 -11.21 2.90
N GLN A 350 -22.67 -11.24 3.43
CA GLN A 350 -21.61 -10.29 3.03
C GLN A 350 -21.32 -10.37 1.53
N TYR A 351 -21.17 -11.58 0.97
CA TYR A 351 -20.99 -11.77 -0.47
C TYR A 351 -22.16 -11.20 -1.28
N ASN A 352 -23.40 -11.47 -0.86
CA ASN A 352 -24.61 -11.04 -1.55
C ASN A 352 -24.83 -9.52 -1.54
N LYS A 353 -24.18 -8.77 -0.64
CA LYS A 353 -24.15 -7.29 -0.71
C LYS A 353 -23.45 -6.79 -1.99
N GLY A 354 -22.67 -7.66 -2.64
CA GLY A 354 -22.07 -7.42 -3.94
C GLY A 354 -20.75 -6.66 -3.89
N ASN A 355 -20.24 -6.37 -5.09
CA ASN A 355 -18.96 -5.72 -5.31
C ASN A 355 -19.08 -4.57 -6.31
N SER A 356 -19.67 -3.47 -5.87
CA SER A 356 -19.78 -2.23 -6.63
C SER A 356 -18.50 -1.37 -6.54
N ARG A 357 -17.33 -1.98 -6.30
CA ARG A 357 -16.11 -1.27 -5.92
C ARG A 357 -15.29 -0.85 -7.12
N ASN A 358 -14.84 0.40 -7.11
CA ASN A 358 -13.87 0.94 -8.06
C ASN A 358 -12.52 1.16 -7.37
N CYS A 359 -11.45 0.81 -8.08
CA CYS A 359 -10.11 1.17 -7.66
C CYS A 359 -9.90 2.66 -7.94
N SER A 360 -9.72 3.48 -6.90
CA SER A 360 -9.27 4.87 -7.05
C SER A 360 -7.93 5.02 -6.34
N GLY A 361 -6.89 5.43 -7.06
CA GLY A 361 -5.56 5.64 -6.47
C GLY A 361 -5.64 6.57 -5.26
N SER A 362 -5.23 6.07 -4.10
CA SER A 362 -5.12 6.89 -2.89
C SER A 362 -3.94 7.84 -3.07
N GLY A 363 -4.20 9.14 -3.07
CA GLY A 363 -3.21 10.20 -3.27
C GLY A 363 -2.22 10.40 -2.12
N SER A 364 -1.92 9.38 -1.32
CA SER A 364 -0.93 9.41 -0.25
C SER A 364 -0.12 8.12 -0.29
N LYS A 365 1.10 8.21 -0.85
CA LYS A 365 2.01 7.08 -1.07
C LYS A 365 2.96 6.92 0.12
N GLY A 366 3.22 5.66 0.50
CA GLY A 366 4.08 5.32 1.64
C GLY A 366 3.36 4.84 2.91
N GLY A 367 2.26 4.12 2.77
CA GLY A 367 1.39 3.74 3.89
C GLY A 367 0.36 4.84 4.19
N ILE A 368 -0.91 4.45 4.27
CA ILE A 368 -1.95 5.27 4.92
C ILE A 368 -1.91 5.00 6.41
#